data_AF-A0A355PC19-F1
#
_entry.id   AF-A0A355PC19-F1
#
_cell.length_a   1.000
_cell.length_b   1.000
_cell.length_c   1.000
_cell.angle_alpha   90.00
_cell.angle_beta   90.00
_cell.angle_gamma   90.00
#
_symmetry.space_group_name_H-M   'P 1'
#
loop_
_entity.id
_entity.type
_entity.pdbx_description
1 polymer ?
#
loop_
_entity_poly.entity_id
_entity_poly.type
_entity_poly.pdbx_seq_one_letter_code
_entity_poly.pdbx_strand_id
1 'polypeptide(L)'
;MYKAWSVHVFTASGVLLGTMALLALVDNNPVACLLWLGAAMMIDGIDGTLARKYEVKSVLPHFDGSTLDMVIDYLTWAFIPALFIYYFIELP
;
A
#
# COMPACT_ATOMS: atom_id res chain seq x y z
N MET A 1 -16.52 18.77 6.77
CA MET A 1 -16.72 17.55 7.58
C MET A 1 -16.63 16.27 6.74
N TYR A 2 -17.30 16.18 5.59
CA TYR A 2 -17.32 14.97 4.74
C TYR A 2 -15.98 14.60 4.07
N LYS A 3 -15.08 15.57 3.85
CA LYS A 3 -13.75 15.36 3.24
C LYS A 3 -12.74 14.60 4.12
N ALA A 4 -12.91 14.62 5.45
CA ALA A 4 -12.01 13.91 6.36
C ALA A 4 -12.28 12.40 6.39
N TRP A 5 -13.56 12.00 6.24
CA TRP A 5 -13.96 10.59 6.22
C TRP A 5 -13.61 9.87 4.92
N SER A 6 -13.58 10.59 3.79
CA SER A 6 -13.23 10.01 2.48
C SER A 6 -11.76 9.60 2.41
N VAL A 7 -10.87 10.34 3.07
CA VAL A 7 -9.44 10.04 3.13
C VAL A 7 -9.16 8.86 4.07
N HIS A 8 -9.91 8.73 5.17
CA HIS A 8 -9.80 7.56 6.05
C HIS A 8 -10.18 6.24 5.38
N VAL A 9 -11.18 6.22 4.49
CA VAL A 9 -11.60 4.98 3.81
C VAL A 9 -10.56 4.56 2.76
N PHE A 10 -9.97 5.53 2.04
CA PHE A 10 -9.01 5.26 0.97
C PHE A 10 -7.63 4.86 1.50
N THR A 11 -7.16 5.54 2.55
CA THR A 11 -6.00 5.09 3.30
C THR A 11 -6.22 3.75 3.96
N ALA A 12 -7.40 3.53 4.56
CA ALA A 12 -7.71 2.26 5.18
C ALA A 12 -7.59 1.13 4.16
N SER A 13 -7.98 1.29 2.89
CA SER A 13 -7.78 0.22 1.90
C SER A 13 -6.30 -0.15 1.67
N GLY A 14 -5.39 0.82 1.53
CA GLY A 14 -3.96 0.52 1.35
C GLY A 14 -3.32 -0.09 2.60
N VAL A 15 -3.65 0.46 3.77
CA VAL A 15 -3.22 -0.09 5.07
C VAL A 15 -3.80 -1.48 5.30
N LEU A 16 -5.06 -1.73 4.94
CA LEU A 16 -5.70 -3.04 5.06
C LEU A 16 -5.00 -4.05 4.17
N LEU A 17 -4.70 -3.73 2.90
CA LEU A 17 -3.99 -4.66 2.01
C LEU A 17 -2.58 -4.96 2.48
N GLY A 18 -1.82 -3.94 2.91
CA GLY A 18 -0.51 -4.13 3.53
C GLY A 18 -0.59 -4.98 4.80
N THR A 19 -1.60 -4.76 5.64
CA THR A 19 -1.84 -5.56 6.85
C THR A 19 -2.20 -7.00 6.51
N MET A 20 -3.05 -7.24 5.52
CA MET A 20 -3.41 -8.59 5.07
C MET A 20 -2.21 -9.34 4.47
N ALA A 21 -1.34 -8.64 3.75
CA ALA A 21 -0.09 -9.22 3.27
C ALA A 21 0.83 -9.62 4.44
N LEU A 22 0.96 -8.76 5.45
CA LEU A 22 1.76 -9.07 6.64
C LEU A 22 1.16 -10.23 7.46
N LEU A 23 -0.17 -10.29 7.62
CA LEU A 23 -0.84 -11.40 8.28
C LEU A 23 -0.60 -12.72 7.53
N ALA A 24 -0.74 -12.72 6.20
CA ALA A 24 -0.46 -13.90 5.39
C ALA A 24 1.01 -14.35 5.47
N LEU A 25 1.94 -13.41 5.61
CA LEU A 25 3.36 -13.71 5.86
C LEU A 25 3.54 -14.42 7.20
N VAL A 26 2.94 -13.90 8.28
CA VAL A 26 3.03 -14.51 9.62
C VAL A 26 2.32 -15.87 9.68
N ASP A 27 1.24 -16.05 8.92
CA ASP A 27 0.50 -17.31 8.79
C ASP A 27 1.20 -18.34 7.88
N ASN A 28 2.44 -18.10 7.46
CA ASN A 28 3.22 -18.97 6.56
C ASN A 28 2.49 -19.28 5.23
N ASN A 29 1.72 -18.32 4.71
CA ASN A 29 1.01 -18.45 3.44
C ASN A 29 1.63 -17.54 2.37
N PRO A 30 2.69 -17.99 1.68
CA PRO A 30 3.41 -17.16 0.72
C PRO A 30 2.54 -16.74 -0.48
N VAL A 31 1.64 -17.61 -0.92
CA VAL A 31 0.73 -17.31 -2.04
C VAL A 31 -0.22 -16.18 -1.67
N ALA A 32 -0.87 -16.25 -0.50
CA ALA A 32 -1.74 -15.18 -0.04
C ALA A 32 -0.98 -13.87 0.18
N CYS A 33 0.23 -13.92 0.74
CA CYS A 33 1.07 -12.73 0.91
C CYS A 33 1.34 -12.03 -0.43
N LEU A 34 1.75 -12.78 -1.46
CA LEU A 34 1.99 -12.24 -2.80
C LEU A 34 0.71 -11.71 -3.47
N LEU A 35 -0.43 -12.37 -3.27
CA LEU A 35 -1.72 -11.90 -3.80
C LEU A 35 -2.13 -10.56 -3.18
N TRP A 36 -1.97 -10.41 -1.85
CA TRP A 36 -2.27 -9.16 -1.16
C TRP A 36 -1.31 -8.03 -1.56
N LEU A 37 -0.01 -8.32 -1.72
CA LEU A 37 0.96 -7.36 -2.27
C LEU A 37 0.61 -6.96 -3.70
N GLY A 38 0.30 -7.91 -4.57
CA GLY A 38 -0.11 -7.64 -5.95
C GLY A 38 -1.38 -6.79 -6.02
N ALA A 39 -2.36 -7.05 -5.15
CA ALA A 39 -3.55 -6.23 -5.04
C ALA A 39 -3.23 -4.80 -4.58
N ALA A 40 -2.35 -4.64 -3.58
CA ALA A 40 -1.92 -3.32 -3.11
C ALA A 40 -1.23 -2.51 -4.21
N MET A 41 -0.30 -3.13 -4.95
CA MET A 41 0.41 -2.51 -6.07
C MET A 41 -0.53 -2.16 -7.24
N MET A 42 -1.57 -2.96 -7.48
CA MET A 42 -2.56 -2.66 -8.52
C MET A 42 -3.37 -1.41 -8.18
N ILE A 43 -3.77 -1.25 -6.91
CA ILE A 43 -4.47 -0.04 -6.44
C ILE A 43 -3.57 1.18 -6.55
N ASP A 44 -2.34 1.09 -6.02
CA ASP A 44 -1.34 2.17 -6.10
C ASP A 44 -1.06 2.58 -7.56
N GLY A 45 -0.88 1.61 -8.46
CA GLY A 45 -0.66 1.87 -9.88
C GLY A 45 -1.84 2.57 -10.57
N ILE A 46 -3.07 2.24 -10.19
CA ILE A 46 -4.28 2.91 -10.69
C ILE A 46 -4.35 4.34 -10.16
N ASP A 47 -4.07 4.55 -8.87
CA ASP A 47 -4.12 5.87 -8.24
C ASP A 47 -3.03 6.81 -8.77
N GLY A 48 -1.79 6.32 -8.91
CA GLY A 48 -0.67 7.07 -9.45
C GLY A 48 -0.79 7.37 -10.95
N THR A 49 -1.50 6.55 -11.73
CA THR A 49 -1.77 6.84 -13.15
C THR A 49 -2.93 7.81 -13.33
N LEU A 50 -4.00 7.70 -12.53
CA LEU A 50 -5.08 8.67 -12.48
C LEU A 50 -4.57 10.05 -12.02
N ALA A 51 -3.77 10.12 -10.96
CA ALA A 51 -3.19 11.37 -10.46
C ALA A 51 -2.33 12.09 -11.52
N ARG A 52 -1.57 11.34 -12.32
CA ARG A 52 -0.77 11.89 -13.43
C ARG A 52 -1.61 12.35 -14.61
N LYS A 53 -2.73 11.69 -14.92
CA LYS A 53 -3.59 12.02 -16.06
C LYS A 53 -4.44 13.27 -15.84
N TYR A 54 -4.68 13.66 -14.59
CA TYR A 54 -5.53 14.80 -14.23
C TYR A 54 -4.78 16.12 -13.92
N GLU A 55 -3.45 16.21 -14.12
CA GLU A 55 -2.65 17.41 -13.78
C GLU A 55 -3.06 18.04 -12.42
N VAL A 56 -3.25 17.22 -11.38
CA VAL A 56 -3.71 17.70 -10.07
C VAL A 56 -2.56 18.35 -9.31
N LYS A 57 -2.07 19.49 -9.82
CA LYS A 57 -1.15 20.39 -9.13
C LYS A 57 -1.88 21.49 -8.34
N SER A 58 -3.19 21.40 -8.12
CA SER A 58 -3.97 22.59 -7.70
C SER A 58 -5.00 22.47 -6.57
N VAL A 59 -5.08 21.40 -5.75
CA VAL A 59 -6.28 21.28 -4.86
C VAL A 59 -6.05 20.98 -3.36
N LEU A 60 -4.89 20.58 -2.86
CA LEU A 60 -4.77 20.23 -1.42
C LEU A 60 -3.47 20.70 -0.74
N PRO A 61 -3.33 22.00 -0.40
CA PRO A 61 -2.14 22.54 0.27
C PRO A 61 -2.05 22.23 1.78
N HIS A 62 -2.92 21.37 2.34
CA HIS A 62 -2.99 21.15 3.80
C HIS A 62 -3.32 19.71 4.22
N PHE A 63 -3.22 18.73 3.30
CA PHE A 63 -3.54 17.34 3.59
C PHE A 63 -2.27 16.48 3.61
N ASP A 64 -2.06 15.79 4.72
CA ASP A 64 -0.94 14.89 5.04
C ASP A 64 -1.01 13.53 4.29
N GLY A 65 -1.62 13.52 3.10
CA GLY A 65 -1.82 12.31 2.30
C GLY A 65 -0.52 11.76 1.70
N SER A 66 0.45 12.64 1.44
CA SER A 66 1.76 12.25 0.91
C SER A 66 2.59 11.44 1.91
N THR A 67 2.52 11.76 3.20
CA THR A 67 3.23 11.03 4.25
C THR A 67 2.69 9.62 4.37
N LEU A 68 1.38 9.50 4.21
CA LEU A 68 0.63 8.26 4.35
C LEU A 68 0.80 7.33 3.15
N ASP A 69 0.81 7.88 1.94
CA ASP A 69 1.26 7.18 0.72
C ASP A 69 2.67 6.63 0.94
N MET A 70 3.60 7.48 1.38
CA MET A 70 4.99 7.06 1.61
C MET A 70 5.10 5.91 2.62
N VAL A 71 4.26 5.89 3.66
CA VAL A 71 4.20 4.77 4.62
C VAL A 71 3.66 3.50 3.97
N ILE A 72 2.58 3.59 3.20
CA ILE A 72 1.98 2.43 2.50
C ILE A 72 2.95 1.90 1.43
N ASP A 73 3.61 2.78 0.69
CA ASP A 73 4.64 2.44 -0.29
C ASP A 73 5.80 1.73 0.38
N TYR A 74 6.33 2.27 1.48
CA TYR A 74 7.40 1.64 2.21
C TYR A 74 7.03 0.22 2.67
N LEU A 75 5.79 0.04 3.17
CA LEU A 75 5.31 -1.27 3.60
C LEU A 75 5.20 -2.26 2.44
N THR A 76 4.60 -1.84 1.33
CA THR A 76 4.24 -2.72 0.21
C THR A 76 5.40 -2.97 -0.77
N TRP A 77 6.29 -2.00 -0.96
CA TRP A 77 7.42 -2.09 -1.88
C TRP A 77 8.72 -2.57 -1.24
N ALA A 78 8.96 -2.26 0.04
CA ALA A 78 10.25 -2.55 0.68
C ALA A 78 10.11 -3.51 1.86
N PHE A 79 9.32 -3.15 2.87
CA PHE A 79 9.32 -3.84 4.16
C PHE A 79 8.77 -5.28 4.06
N ILE A 80 7.54 -5.44 3.56
CA ILE A 80 6.92 -6.76 3.45
C ILE A 80 7.66 -7.64 2.43
N PRO A 81 8.08 -7.15 1.25
CA PRO A 81 8.92 -7.94 0.34
C PRO A 81 10.24 -8.39 0.96
N ALA A 82 10.92 -7.54 1.74
CA ALA A 82 12.15 -7.94 2.43
C ALA A 82 11.90 -9.05 3.46
N LEU A 83 10.83 -8.93 4.25
CA LEU A 83 10.42 -9.99 5.18
C LEU A 83 10.03 -11.27 4.44
N PHE A 84 9.34 -11.17 3.30
CA PHE A 84 8.94 -12.31 2.51
C PHE A 84 10.16 -13.11 2.06
N ILE A 85 11.19 -12.42 1.55
CA ILE A 85 12.47 -13.03 1.18
C ILE A 85 13.08 -13.72 2.39
N TYR A 86 13.18 -13.04 3.53
CA TYR A 86 13.76 -13.60 4.75
C TYR A 86 13.01 -14.85 5.27
N TYR A 87 11.67 -14.87 5.18
CA TYR A 87 10.85 -15.96 5.71
C TYR A 87 10.75 -17.17 4.78
N PHE A 88 10.67 -16.95 3.46
CA PHE A 88 10.32 -18.00 2.51
C PHE A 88 11.42 -18.36 1.51
N ILE A 89 12.47 -17.56 1.41
CA ILE A 89 13.56 -17.80 0.46
C ILE A 89 14.81 -18.17 1.26
N GLU A 90 15.39 -19.33 0.93
CA GLU A 90 16.70 -19.69 1.46
C GLU A 90 17.76 -18.73 0.91
N LEU A 91 18.34 -17.95 1.83
CA LEU A 91 19.44 -17.04 1.52
C LEU A 91 20.79 -17.81 1.67
N PRO A 92 21.77 -17.53 0.80
CA PRO A 92 23.10 -18.13 0.86
C PRO A 92 23.90 -17.70 2.10
#